data_AF-A2FJG8-F1
#
_entry.id   AF-A2FJG8-F1
#
_cell.length_a   1.000
_cell.length_b   1.000
_cell.length_c   1.000
_cell.angle_alpha   90.00
_cell.angle_beta   90.00
_cell.angle_gamma   90.00
#
_symmetry.space_group_name_H-M   'P 1'
#
loop_
_entity.id
_entity.type
_entity.pdbx_description
1 polymer ?
#
loop_
_entity_poly.entity_id
_entity_poly.type
_entity_poly.pdbx_seq_one_letter_code
_entity_poly.pdbx_strand_id
1 'polypeptide(L)'
;MSERGCWICHPHCSANMICDYPGVCKCKKGFYFIGILQGCARAIPYVESYFPPSGPISTSINISLKSLAKFTLSDISCKFNNTISPGIVLTQNLVQCKVPKFKITSKKELVQIYLSYDNATWSKQDFQFQIISTHKEINLTAFYIIAAVIIIVAAFISMKYFNFPKFGGNKGSGDDQPLLHSNENY
;
A
#
# COMPACT_ATOMS: atom_id res chain seq x y z
N MET A 1 3.55 0.07 -47.92
CA MET A 1 4.04 -1.33 -47.98
C MET A 1 5.05 -1.51 -46.86
N SER A 2 4.95 -2.58 -46.06
CA SER A 2 6.01 -2.92 -45.10
C SER A 2 7.29 -3.24 -45.88
N GLU A 3 8.42 -2.64 -45.53
CA GLU A 3 9.74 -2.90 -46.15
C GLU A 3 10.19 -4.37 -46.06
N ARG A 4 9.53 -5.18 -45.23
CA ARG A 4 9.95 -6.55 -44.89
C ARG A 4 9.26 -7.66 -45.70
N GLY A 5 8.38 -7.34 -46.65
CA GLY A 5 7.61 -8.33 -47.41
C GLY A 5 6.63 -9.15 -46.55
N CYS A 6 5.97 -10.15 -47.14
CA CYS A 6 5.15 -11.13 -46.43
C CYS A 6 5.98 -12.39 -46.15
N TRP A 7 6.07 -12.82 -44.89
CA TRP A 7 6.74 -14.06 -44.50
C TRP A 7 5.75 -15.01 -43.82
N ILE A 8 5.99 -16.30 -43.99
CA ILE A 8 5.19 -17.37 -43.40
C ILE A 8 6.18 -18.41 -42.87
N CYS A 9 5.95 -18.92 -41.66
CA CYS A 9 6.73 -20.01 -41.12
C CYS A 9 6.25 -21.32 -41.77
N HIS A 10 7.18 -22.03 -42.40
CA HIS A 10 6.93 -23.36 -42.93
C HIS A 10 7.97 -24.34 -42.37
N PRO A 11 7.57 -25.39 -41.62
CA PRO A 11 6.19 -25.74 -41.25
C PRO A 11 5.53 -24.72 -40.30
N HIS A 12 4.20 -24.79 -40.14
CA HIS A 12 3.48 -23.95 -39.19
C HIS A 12 4.04 -24.11 -37.77
N CYS A 13 4.20 -23.01 -37.06
CA CYS A 13 4.71 -23.03 -35.70
C CYS A 13 3.78 -23.80 -34.75
N SER A 14 4.37 -24.58 -33.83
CA SER A 14 3.66 -25.33 -32.81
C SER A 14 2.91 -24.42 -31.81
N ALA A 15 2.12 -25.02 -30.92
CA ALA A 15 1.42 -24.30 -29.86
C ALA A 15 2.39 -23.46 -29.00
N ASN A 16 1.92 -22.27 -28.59
CA ASN A 16 2.69 -21.28 -27.81
C ASN A 16 3.92 -20.69 -28.52
N MET A 17 4.00 -20.84 -29.84
CA MET A 17 4.97 -20.14 -30.68
C MET A 17 4.29 -19.05 -31.51
N ILE A 18 5.08 -18.09 -31.96
CA ILE A 18 4.73 -17.04 -32.91
C ILE A 18 5.73 -17.10 -34.06
N CYS A 19 5.23 -16.90 -35.28
CA CYS A 19 6.10 -16.77 -36.44
C CYS A 19 6.71 -15.38 -36.46
N ASP A 20 8.02 -15.28 -36.21
CA ASP A 20 8.75 -14.02 -36.24
C ASP A 20 9.56 -13.91 -37.54
N TYR A 21 9.84 -12.68 -37.97
CA TYR A 21 10.62 -12.43 -39.18
C TYR A 21 12.05 -13.00 -39.04
N PRO A 22 12.66 -13.62 -40.08
CA PRO A 22 12.16 -13.84 -41.44
C PRO A 22 11.52 -15.23 -41.66
N GLY A 23 10.58 -15.65 -40.81
CA GLY A 23 9.94 -16.97 -40.89
C GLY A 23 10.47 -17.98 -39.86
N VAL A 24 10.90 -17.49 -38.69
CA VAL A 24 11.41 -18.31 -37.58
C VAL A 24 10.38 -18.40 -36.47
N CYS A 25 10.05 -19.61 -36.03
CA CYS A 25 9.17 -19.81 -34.88
C CYS A 25 9.89 -19.44 -33.57
N LYS A 26 9.35 -18.47 -32.84
CA LYS A 26 9.81 -18.07 -31.50
C LYS A 26 8.73 -18.36 -30.47
N CYS A 27 9.11 -18.63 -29.22
CA CYS A 27 8.13 -18.77 -28.16
C CYS A 27 7.40 -17.45 -27.91
N LYS A 28 6.11 -17.52 -27.58
CA LYS A 28 5.36 -16.36 -27.09
C LYS A 28 5.99 -15.83 -25.80
N LYS A 29 5.77 -14.56 -25.49
CA LYS A 29 6.23 -13.93 -24.24
C LYS A 29 5.79 -14.76 -23.02
N GLY A 30 6.71 -14.98 -22.08
CA GLY A 30 6.48 -15.82 -20.90
C GLY A 30 6.68 -17.33 -21.13
N PHE A 31 7.09 -17.73 -22.34
CA PHE A 31 7.42 -19.12 -22.66
C PHE A 31 8.88 -19.25 -23.11
N TYR A 32 9.45 -20.44 -22.92
CA TYR A 32 10.81 -20.78 -23.35
C TYR A 32 10.83 -22.11 -24.11
N PHE A 33 11.81 -22.25 -24.98
CA PHE A 33 11.92 -23.41 -25.86
C PHE A 33 12.50 -24.60 -25.09
N ILE A 34 11.73 -25.69 -25.02
CA ILE A 34 12.14 -26.93 -24.34
C ILE A 34 12.57 -28.04 -25.30
N GLY A 35 12.36 -27.88 -26.60
CA GLY A 35 12.81 -28.82 -27.62
C GLY A 35 11.87 -28.87 -28.82
N ILE A 36 12.34 -29.47 -29.91
CA ILE A 36 11.59 -29.52 -31.18
C ILE A 36 10.28 -30.30 -31.03
N LEU A 37 10.30 -31.40 -30.25
CA LEU A 37 9.13 -32.26 -30.03
C LEU A 37 8.13 -31.72 -28.99
N GLN A 38 8.61 -30.92 -28.04
CA GLN A 38 7.81 -30.44 -26.91
C GLN A 38 7.40 -28.96 -27.06
N GLY A 39 7.99 -28.25 -28.01
CA GLY A 39 7.69 -26.85 -28.32
C GLY A 39 8.14 -25.90 -27.21
N CYS A 40 7.21 -25.07 -26.74
CA CYS A 40 7.45 -24.04 -25.73
C CYS A 40 6.72 -24.35 -24.43
N ALA A 41 7.44 -24.30 -23.31
CA ALA A 41 6.88 -24.39 -21.98
C ALA A 41 6.75 -23.01 -21.34
N ARG A 42 5.81 -22.88 -20.41
CA ARG A 42 5.62 -21.63 -19.65
C ARG A 42 6.75 -21.49 -18.64
N ALA A 43 7.40 -20.33 -18.62
CA ALA A 43 8.40 -19.99 -17.62
C ALA A 43 7.71 -19.59 -16.31
N ILE A 44 8.13 -20.17 -15.19
CA ILE A 44 7.66 -19.80 -13.85
C ILE A 44 8.88 -19.32 -13.05
N PRO A 45 8.86 -18.11 -12.49
CA PRO A 45 9.98 -17.62 -11.70
C PRO A 45 10.20 -18.50 -10.46
N TYR A 46 11.46 -18.83 -10.19
CA TYR A 46 11.88 -19.49 -8.96
C TYR A 46 12.80 -18.55 -8.19
N VAL A 47 12.37 -18.14 -7.01
CA VAL A 47 13.09 -17.24 -6.12
C VAL A 47 14.15 -18.02 -5.35
N GLU A 48 15.39 -17.53 -5.41
CA GLU A 48 16.52 -18.07 -4.63
C GLU A 48 16.74 -17.27 -3.35
N SER A 49 16.69 -15.94 -3.44
CA SER A 49 16.88 -15.06 -2.29
C SER A 49 16.26 -13.68 -2.53
N TYR A 50 16.08 -12.91 -1.46
CA TYR A 50 15.58 -11.54 -1.55
C TYR A 50 16.14 -10.67 -0.42
N PHE A 51 16.25 -9.37 -0.67
CA PHE A 51 16.68 -8.38 0.30
C PHE A 51 16.10 -6.99 -0.03
N PRO A 52 15.65 -6.21 0.96
CA PRO A 52 15.58 -6.53 2.40
C PRO A 52 14.39 -7.45 2.74
N PRO A 53 14.39 -8.12 3.91
CA PRO A 53 13.26 -8.95 4.35
C PRO A 53 12.08 -8.15 4.93
N SER A 54 12.30 -6.89 5.26
CA SER A 54 11.29 -6.01 5.86
C SER A 54 11.52 -4.55 5.48
N GLY A 55 10.46 -3.74 5.61
CA GLY A 55 10.51 -2.31 5.32
C GLY A 55 9.12 -1.67 5.19
N PRO A 56 9.06 -0.34 5.06
CA PRO A 56 7.80 0.36 4.82
C PRO A 56 7.22 0.11 3.42
N ILE A 57 6.01 0.64 3.20
CA ILE A 57 5.47 0.83 1.84
C ILE A 57 6.50 1.62 1.01
N SER A 58 6.59 1.30 -0.28
CA SER A 58 7.56 1.86 -1.23
C SER A 58 9.00 1.35 -1.09
N THR A 59 9.29 0.44 -0.16
CA THR A 59 10.58 -0.25 -0.13
C THR A 59 10.82 -0.99 -1.44
N SER A 60 12.03 -0.86 -1.99
CA SER A 60 12.49 -1.65 -3.12
C SER A 60 13.13 -2.93 -2.62
N ILE A 61 12.64 -4.07 -3.10
CA ILE A 61 13.10 -5.41 -2.77
C ILE A 61 13.84 -5.96 -3.98
N ASN A 62 15.12 -6.27 -3.81
CA ASN A 62 15.91 -6.98 -4.80
C ASN A 62 15.68 -8.47 -4.60
N ILE A 63 15.34 -9.18 -5.67
CA ILE A 63 15.01 -10.60 -5.65
C ILE A 63 15.91 -11.31 -6.66
N SER A 64 16.64 -12.30 -6.18
CA SER A 64 17.47 -13.18 -6.99
C SER A 64 16.63 -14.37 -7.47
N LEU A 65 16.70 -14.64 -8.76
CA LEU A 65 15.97 -15.70 -9.44
C LEU A 65 16.93 -16.77 -9.90
N LYS A 66 16.48 -18.03 -9.82
CA LYS A 66 17.18 -19.13 -10.46
C LYS A 66 17.13 -18.94 -11.97
N SER A 67 18.30 -18.99 -12.59
CA SER A 67 18.42 -18.86 -14.04
C SER A 67 17.70 -20.01 -14.75
N LEU A 68 16.86 -19.67 -15.72
CA LEU A 68 16.26 -20.63 -16.65
C LEU A 68 17.04 -20.58 -17.96
N ALA A 69 17.74 -21.66 -18.29
CA ALA A 69 18.46 -21.76 -19.54
C ALA A 69 17.52 -21.50 -20.72
N LYS A 70 17.94 -20.66 -21.68
CA LYS A 70 17.19 -20.30 -22.91
C LYS A 70 15.91 -19.50 -22.67
N PHE A 71 15.70 -18.94 -21.48
CA PHE A 71 14.68 -17.94 -21.22
C PHE A 71 15.32 -16.55 -21.09
N THR A 72 14.83 -15.59 -21.85
CA THR A 72 15.27 -14.20 -21.73
C THR A 72 14.23 -13.41 -20.95
N LEU A 73 14.61 -12.99 -19.76
CA LEU A 73 13.78 -12.15 -18.92
C LEU A 73 13.69 -10.74 -19.54
N SER A 74 12.47 -10.34 -19.89
CA SER A 74 12.15 -9.01 -20.46
C SER A 74 11.33 -8.18 -19.49
N ASP A 75 10.30 -8.78 -18.91
CA ASP A 75 9.41 -8.12 -17.96
C ASP A 75 9.12 -9.03 -16.77
N ILE A 76 8.78 -8.41 -15.65
CA ILE A 76 8.34 -9.12 -14.46
C ILE A 76 7.33 -8.29 -13.68
N SER A 77 6.38 -8.99 -13.07
CA SER A 77 5.42 -8.39 -12.14
C SER A 77 5.51 -9.05 -10.78
N CYS A 78 5.32 -8.24 -9.75
CA CYS A 78 5.42 -8.64 -8.36
C CYS A 78 4.07 -8.45 -7.69
N LYS A 79 3.53 -9.48 -7.08
CA LYS A 79 2.24 -9.44 -6.40
C LYS A 79 2.45 -9.58 -4.90
N PHE A 80 1.97 -8.61 -4.14
CA PHE A 80 1.99 -8.56 -2.69
C PHE A 80 0.58 -8.87 -2.18
N ASN A 81 0.35 -10.09 -1.69
CA ASN A 81 -0.98 -10.67 -1.45
C ASN A 81 -1.88 -10.53 -2.71
N ASN A 82 -2.74 -9.50 -2.74
CA ASN A 82 -3.68 -9.23 -3.83
C ASN A 82 -3.31 -8.01 -4.69
N THR A 83 -2.23 -7.29 -4.36
CA THR A 83 -1.84 -6.06 -5.05
C THR A 83 -0.66 -6.33 -5.98
N ILE A 84 -0.83 -6.05 -7.28
CA ILE A 84 0.23 -6.22 -8.29
C ILE A 84 0.99 -4.90 -8.45
N SER A 85 2.32 -4.99 -8.49
CA SER A 85 3.25 -3.92 -8.83
C SER A 85 4.12 -4.35 -10.01
N PRO A 86 4.45 -3.45 -10.95
CA PRO A 86 5.50 -3.72 -11.93
C PRO A 86 6.84 -3.93 -11.21
N GLY A 87 7.64 -4.87 -11.73
CA GLY A 87 9.03 -5.06 -11.34
C GLY A 87 9.99 -4.51 -12.40
N ILE A 88 11.23 -4.28 -11.99
CA ILE A 88 12.32 -3.82 -12.85
C ILE A 88 13.29 -4.98 -13.01
N VAL A 89 13.63 -5.33 -14.24
CA VAL A 89 14.64 -6.35 -14.54
C VAL A 89 16.02 -5.67 -14.50
N LEU A 90 16.86 -6.02 -13.52
CA LEU A 90 18.21 -5.48 -13.40
C LEU A 90 19.21 -6.35 -14.18
N THR A 91 19.07 -7.67 -14.07
CA THR A 91 19.82 -8.67 -14.85
C THR A 91 18.92 -9.88 -15.15
N GLN A 92 19.41 -10.90 -15.86
CA GLN A 92 18.65 -12.13 -16.13
C GLN A 92 18.22 -12.87 -14.86
N ASN A 93 18.95 -12.71 -13.75
CA ASN A 93 18.69 -13.40 -12.49
C ASN A 93 18.42 -12.43 -11.33
N LEU A 94 18.34 -11.12 -11.58
CA LEU A 94 18.12 -10.12 -10.53
C LEU A 94 17.02 -9.17 -10.96
N VAL A 95 15.98 -9.09 -10.13
CA VAL A 95 14.85 -8.21 -10.35
C VAL A 95 14.62 -7.34 -9.12
N GLN A 96 13.98 -6.20 -9.32
CA GLN A 96 13.61 -5.30 -8.24
C GLN A 96 12.11 -5.07 -8.24
N CYS A 97 11.47 -5.31 -7.10
CA CYS A 97 10.04 -5.09 -6.88
C CYS A 97 9.86 -3.95 -5.88
N LYS A 98 9.01 -2.98 -6.19
CA LYS A 98 8.64 -1.94 -5.23
C LYS A 98 7.38 -2.35 -4.49
N VAL A 99 7.37 -2.24 -3.16
CA VAL A 99 6.19 -2.50 -2.34
C VAL A 99 5.10 -1.48 -2.71
N PRO A 100 3.94 -1.90 -3.24
CA PRO A 100 2.90 -0.98 -3.67
C PRO A 100 2.20 -0.34 -2.47
N LYS A 101 1.45 0.74 -2.73
CA LYS A 101 0.60 1.36 -1.70
C LYS A 101 -0.66 0.53 -1.51
N PHE A 102 -0.89 0.05 -0.29
CA PHE A 102 -2.16 -0.56 0.11
C PHE A 102 -2.42 -0.32 1.61
N LYS A 103 -3.65 -0.59 2.05
CA LYS A 103 -4.06 -0.41 3.44
C LYS A 103 -3.35 -1.44 4.31
N ILE A 104 -2.63 -0.95 5.32
CA ILE A 104 -2.01 -1.78 6.36
C ILE A 104 -2.90 -1.70 7.58
N THR A 105 -3.22 -2.85 8.19
CA THR A 105 -4.07 -2.91 9.38
C THR A 105 -3.24 -2.94 10.67
N SER A 106 -2.02 -3.43 10.59
CA SER A 106 -1.16 -3.70 11.74
C SER A 106 0.16 -2.93 11.70
N LYS A 107 0.77 -2.66 12.86
CA LYS A 107 2.10 -2.04 12.92
C LYS A 107 3.16 -2.85 12.16
N LYS A 108 3.02 -4.17 12.19
CA LYS A 108 3.79 -5.14 11.40
C LYS A 108 2.81 -6.08 10.71
N GLU A 109 2.94 -6.23 9.40
CA GLU A 109 2.07 -7.09 8.60
C GLU A 109 2.93 -7.97 7.68
N LEU A 110 2.69 -9.28 7.67
CA LEU A 110 3.37 -10.22 6.77
C LEU A 110 2.59 -10.32 5.48
N VAL A 111 3.27 -10.09 4.35
CA VAL A 111 2.66 -10.22 3.03
C VAL A 111 3.39 -11.28 2.23
N GLN A 112 2.63 -12.14 1.55
CA GLN A 112 3.18 -13.09 0.61
C GLN A 112 3.50 -12.36 -0.69
N ILE A 113 4.68 -12.65 -1.24
CA ILE A 113 5.07 -12.09 -2.52
C ILE A 113 5.04 -13.22 -3.55
N TYR A 114 4.58 -12.89 -4.75
CA TYR A 114 4.62 -13.78 -5.91
C TYR A 114 5.20 -13.04 -7.11
N LEU A 115 5.87 -13.77 -7.99
CA LEU A 115 6.43 -13.23 -9.23
C LEU A 115 5.78 -13.86 -10.44
N SER A 116 5.68 -13.10 -11.52
CA SER A 116 5.17 -13.57 -12.80
C SER A 116 5.90 -12.92 -13.96
N TYR A 117 6.21 -13.71 -14.99
CA TYR A 117 6.74 -13.21 -16.26
C TYR A 117 5.65 -12.82 -17.26
N ASP A 118 4.40 -13.23 -17.02
CA ASP A 118 3.28 -13.14 -17.98
C ASP A 118 1.96 -12.61 -17.39
N ASN A 119 1.95 -12.23 -16.11
CA ASN A 119 0.78 -11.84 -15.31
C ASN A 119 -0.32 -12.89 -15.17
N ALA A 120 -0.13 -14.09 -15.70
CA ALA A 120 -1.12 -15.17 -15.69
C ALA A 120 -0.69 -16.31 -14.77
N THR A 121 0.60 -16.63 -14.73
CA THR A 121 1.16 -17.67 -13.87
C THR A 121 2.12 -17.09 -12.86
N TRP A 122 1.93 -17.48 -11.60
CA TRP A 122 2.65 -16.94 -10.46
C TRP A 122 3.57 -18.00 -9.86
N SER A 123 4.71 -17.56 -9.30
CA SER A 123 5.61 -18.42 -8.51
C SER A 123 4.85 -19.08 -7.36
N LYS A 124 5.20 -20.33 -7.02
CA LYS A 124 4.51 -21.11 -5.97
C LYS A 124 5.22 -21.09 -4.61
N GLN A 125 6.34 -20.40 -4.47
CA GLN A 125 7.13 -20.39 -3.23
C GLN A 125 6.56 -19.44 -2.18
N ASP A 126 6.59 -19.86 -0.92
CA ASP A 126 6.19 -19.08 0.25
C ASP A 126 7.32 -18.13 0.69
N PHE A 127 7.57 -17.07 -0.09
CA PHE A 127 8.43 -15.98 0.39
C PHE A 127 7.58 -14.81 0.89
N GLN A 128 7.95 -14.30 2.06
CA GLN A 128 7.17 -13.32 2.80
C GLN A 128 8.01 -12.07 3.03
N PHE A 129 7.35 -10.92 3.04
CA PHE A 129 7.97 -9.65 3.40
C PHE A 129 7.21 -9.04 4.58
N GLN A 130 7.96 -8.54 5.56
CA GLN A 130 7.34 -7.87 6.70
C GLN A 130 7.25 -6.37 6.44
N ILE A 131 6.02 -5.89 6.28
CA ILE A 131 5.75 -4.47 6.17
C ILE A 131 5.77 -3.86 7.57
N ILE A 132 6.56 -2.80 7.71
CA ILE A 132 6.67 -2.04 8.94
C ILE A 132 6.00 -0.69 8.72
N SER A 133 4.90 -0.47 9.44
CA SER A 133 4.19 0.80 9.41
C SER A 133 5.08 1.91 9.99
N THR A 134 5.24 2.99 9.24
CA THR A 134 5.91 4.23 9.71
C THR A 134 4.94 5.18 10.38
N HIS A 135 3.70 4.75 10.68
CA HIS A 135 2.76 5.58 11.40
C HIS A 135 3.37 5.92 12.77
N LYS A 136 3.77 7.18 12.91
CA LYS A 136 4.17 7.77 14.19
C LYS A 136 2.89 7.83 15.02
N GLU A 137 2.83 7.03 16.08
CA GLU A 137 1.74 7.18 17.03
C GLU A 137 1.83 8.61 17.59
N ILE A 138 0.83 9.42 17.26
CA ILE A 138 0.71 10.75 17.82
C ILE A 138 0.35 10.51 19.28
N ASN A 139 1.33 10.65 20.16
CA ASN A 139 1.11 10.48 21.58
C ASN A 139 0.30 11.67 22.12
N LEU A 140 -1.03 11.53 22.09
CA LEU A 140 -1.97 12.55 22.57
C LEU A 140 -1.94 12.71 24.10
N THR A 141 -1.27 11.83 24.84
CA THR A 141 -1.18 11.93 26.31
C THR A 141 -0.56 13.26 26.74
N ALA A 142 0.48 13.73 26.05
CA ALA A 142 1.11 15.02 26.35
C ALA A 142 0.12 16.18 26.17
N PHE A 143 -0.71 16.13 25.13
CA PHE A 143 -1.76 17.14 24.91
C PHE A 143 -2.81 17.12 26.01
N TYR A 144 -3.28 15.95 26.42
CA TYR A 144 -4.23 15.82 27.54
C TYR A 144 -3.65 16.29 28.87
N ILE A 145 -2.37 16.01 29.15
CA ILE A 145 -1.68 16.48 30.36
C ILE A 145 -1.61 18.01 30.35
N ILE A 146 -1.20 18.62 29.23
CA ILE A 146 -1.14 20.09 29.11
C ILE A 146 -2.52 20.71 29.30
N ALA A 147 -3.56 20.14 28.68
CA ALA A 147 -4.93 20.62 28.85
C ALA A 147 -5.41 20.52 30.31
N ALA A 148 -5.13 19.41 30.99
CA ALA A 148 -5.47 19.23 32.40
C ALA A 148 -4.78 20.26 33.31
N VAL A 149 -3.49 20.54 33.08
CA VAL A 149 -2.74 21.57 33.81
C VAL A 149 -3.36 22.95 33.60
N ILE A 150 -3.72 23.31 32.36
CA ILE A 150 -4.37 24.58 32.04
C ILE A 150 -5.71 24.73 32.79
N ILE A 151 -6.53 23.68 32.82
CA ILE A 151 -7.82 23.67 33.53
C ILE A 151 -7.61 23.86 35.03
N ILE A 152 -6.63 23.17 35.63
CA ILE A 152 -6.31 23.28 37.05
C ILE A 152 -5.88 24.72 37.39
N VAL A 153 -4.97 25.31 36.60
CA VAL A 153 -4.51 26.69 36.80
C VAL A 153 -5.66 27.69 36.67
N ALA A 154 -6.51 27.53 35.65
CA ALA A 154 -7.68 28.39 35.46
C ALA A 154 -8.69 28.28 36.62
N ALA A 155 -8.87 27.08 37.19
CA ALA A 155 -9.72 26.87 38.37
C ALA A 155 -9.14 27.56 39.62
N PHE A 156 -7.83 27.47 39.86
CA PHE A 156 -7.18 28.18 40.96
C PHE A 156 -7.27 29.70 40.83
N ILE A 157 -7.07 30.22 39.62
CA ILE A 157 -7.25 31.64 39.30
C ILE A 157 -8.70 32.04 39.60
N SER A 158 -9.68 31.32 39.05
CA SER A 158 -11.10 31.61 39.26
C SER A 158 -11.49 31.57 40.74
N MET A 159 -10.99 30.60 41.52
CA MET A 159 -11.25 30.50 42.96
C MET A 159 -10.68 31.70 43.75
N LYS A 160 -9.54 32.26 43.31
CA LYS A 160 -8.98 33.49 43.90
C LYS A 160 -9.82 34.72 43.55
N TYR A 161 -10.28 34.84 42.30
CA TYR A 161 -11.06 35.99 41.84
C TYR A 161 -12.53 35.96 42.28
N PHE A 162 -13.13 34.77 42.45
CA PHE A 162 -14.54 34.62 42.84
C PHE A 162 -14.80 34.76 44.35
N ASN A 163 -13.75 34.72 45.18
CA ASN A 163 -13.85 34.95 46.63
C ASN A 163 -14.01 36.43 47.04
N PHE A 164 -14.34 37.32 46.10
CA PHE A 164 -14.82 38.68 46.40
C PHE A 164 -16.10 38.96 45.61
N PRO A 165 -17.25 38.60 46.20
CA PRO A 165 -18.12 39.68 46.63
C PRO A 165 -18.42 39.54 48.12
N LYS A 166 -18.05 40.58 48.88
CA LYS A 166 -18.78 40.90 50.10
C LYS A 166 -20.25 41.06 49.68
N PHE A 167 -21.10 40.09 50.03
CA PHE A 167 -22.53 40.34 50.14
C PHE A 167 -22.70 41.38 51.24
N GLY A 168 -22.63 42.65 50.84
CA GLY A 168 -23.15 43.75 51.63
C GLY A 168 -24.62 43.48 51.84
N GLY A 169 -24.98 43.14 53.08
CA GLY A 169 -26.37 42.99 53.47
C GLY A 169 -27.10 44.30 53.20
N ASN A 170 -28.09 44.26 52.31
CA ASN A 170 -29.09 45.31 52.23
C ASN A 170 -30.35 44.78 52.90
N LYS A 171 -30.57 45.21 54.15
CA LYS A 171 -31.86 45.12 54.84
C LYS A 171 -32.71 46.32 54.40
N GLY A 172 -33.81 46.02 53.72
CA GLY A 172 -35.01 46.85 53.60
C GLY A 172 -36.06 45.93 53.00
N SER A 173 -37.07 45.41 53.73
CA SER A 173 -38.04 46.08 54.61
C SER A 173 -38.66 47.29 53.93
N GLY A 174 -39.79 47.04 53.31
CA GLY A 174 -40.63 47.99 52.58
C GLY A 174 -41.82 47.21 52.04
N ASP A 175 -42.78 46.97 52.92
CA ASP A 175 -44.16 46.66 52.55
C ASP A 175 -44.66 47.68 51.51
N ASP A 176 -45.46 47.22 50.54
CA ASP A 176 -46.74 47.83 50.15
C ASP A 176 -47.29 47.16 48.86
N GLN A 177 -48.34 46.35 49.05
CA GLN A 177 -49.46 46.13 48.11
C GLN A 177 -50.28 47.45 47.95
N PRO A 178 -51.34 47.58 47.11
CA PRO A 178 -51.87 46.77 46.00
C PRO A 178 -52.32 47.64 44.76
N LEU A 179 -53.10 47.03 43.86
CA LEU A 179 -54.16 47.60 42.98
C LEU A 179 -53.89 47.78 41.47
N LEU A 180 -54.54 46.89 40.70
CA LEU A 180 -55.47 47.14 39.59
C LEU A 180 -55.26 48.37 38.71
N HIS A 181 -55.03 48.14 37.41
CA HIS A 181 -55.84 48.80 36.38
C HIS A 181 -55.95 47.96 35.10
N SER A 182 -57.19 47.81 34.67
CA SER A 182 -57.64 47.41 33.34
C SER A 182 -56.99 48.25 32.23
N ASN A 183 -56.83 47.69 31.04
CA ASN A 183 -57.51 48.23 29.85
C ASN A 183 -57.36 47.34 28.61
N GLU A 184 -58.48 47.25 27.92
CA GLU A 184 -58.72 46.66 26.60
C GLU A 184 -58.18 47.55 25.46
N ASN A 185 -58.20 46.96 24.25
CA ASN A 185 -58.32 47.56 22.92
C ASN A 185 -57.05 48.11 22.26
N TYR A 186 -56.53 47.42 21.23
CA TYR A 186 -57.01 47.52 19.84
C TYR A 186 -56.63 46.28 19.03
#